data_AF-A0A0B1THN5-F1
#
_entry.id   AF-A0A0B1THN5-F1
#
_cell.length_a   1.000
_cell.length_b   1.000
_cell.length_c   1.000
_cell.angle_alpha   90.00
_cell.angle_beta   90.00
_cell.angle_gamma   90.00
#
_symmetry.space_group_name_H-M   'P 1'
#
loop_
_entity.id
_entity.type
_entity.pdbx_description
1 polymer ?
#
loop_
_entity_poly.entity_id
_entity_poly.type
_entity_poly.pdbx_seq_one_letter_code
_entity_poly.pdbx_strand_id
1 'polypeptide(L)'
;MELTPMSIFTAWLGVFSISFTLMPFMMVLDWRRRGTADGFSSVNFVLPMLMTSCWLRHGYMTNDNTNITINTINIGFFIFYILCFAYYQPKRINFDPQTFFQKYLYGQLLACAAAVKLIFMYVDAQNSDVAPDIMGSIAAATQIAGLAGGVYEIKRAISFGHTEYLPALFQFAMFALIVQWLAFGILTGNQYIAKYDHEAQLVWKY
;
A
#
# COMPACT_ATOMS: atom_id res chain seq x y z
N MET A 1 29.69 -0.61 -11.77
CA MET A 1 28.40 -1.30 -11.88
C MET A 1 28.02 -1.25 -13.34
N GLU A 2 27.87 -2.39 -14.01
CA GLU A 2 27.49 -2.42 -15.42
C GLU A 2 26.01 -2.06 -15.58
N LEU A 3 25.71 -1.14 -16.51
CA LEU A 3 24.34 -0.74 -16.84
C LEU A 3 23.73 -1.81 -17.75
N THR A 4 22.95 -2.71 -17.16
CA THR A 4 22.14 -3.69 -17.90
C THR A 4 20.72 -3.15 -18.10
N PRO A 5 19.98 -3.57 -19.14
CA PRO A 5 18.56 -3.20 -19.31
C PRO A 5 17.72 -3.48 -18.06
N MET A 6 17.98 -4.60 -17.38
CA MET A 6 17.31 -4.96 -16.13
C MET A 6 17.63 -3.96 -15.01
N SER A 7 18.90 -3.57 -14.84
CA SER A 7 19.28 -2.58 -13.81
C SER A 7 18.63 -1.22 -14.06
N ILE A 8 18.51 -0.79 -15.32
CA ILE A 8 17.85 0.46 -15.71
C ILE A 8 16.35 0.37 -15.42
N PHE A 9 15.70 -0.72 -15.82
CA PHE A 9 14.28 -0.94 -15.56
C PHE A 9 13.97 -0.96 -14.06
N THR A 10 14.77 -1.67 -13.27
CA THR A 10 14.62 -1.72 -11.80
C THR A 10 14.80 -0.35 -11.16
N ALA A 11 15.79 0.43 -11.60
CA ALA A 11 15.99 1.80 -11.10
C ALA A 11 14.81 2.71 -11.44
N TRP A 12 14.31 2.63 -12.67
CA TRP A 12 13.11 3.34 -13.10
C TRP A 12 11.87 2.93 -12.30
N LEU A 13 11.63 1.63 -12.12
CA LEU A 13 10.53 1.09 -11.32
C LEU A 13 10.57 1.63 -9.89
N GLY A 14 11.76 1.71 -9.30
CA GLY A 14 11.97 2.31 -7.98
C GLY A 14 11.57 3.78 -7.93
N VAL A 15 12.11 4.60 -8.84
CA VAL A 15 11.79 6.04 -8.94
C VAL A 15 10.29 6.25 -9.16
N PHE A 16 9.70 5.51 -10.10
CA PHE A 16 8.29 5.60 -10.43
C PHE A 16 7.43 5.22 -9.22
N SER A 17 7.72 4.10 -8.55
CA SER A 17 7.00 3.67 -7.34
C SER A 17 7.06 4.69 -6.21
N ILE A 18 8.24 5.24 -5.92
CA ILE A 18 8.44 6.25 -4.86
C ILE A 18 7.66 7.54 -5.17
N SER A 19 7.48 7.90 -6.44
CA SER A 19 6.70 9.09 -6.80
C SER A 19 5.24 9.02 -6.34
N PHE A 20 4.64 7.82 -6.30
CA PHE A 20 3.28 7.61 -5.77
C PHE A 20 3.22 7.85 -4.27
N THR A 21 4.28 7.49 -3.55
CA THR A 21 4.42 7.73 -2.12
C THR A 21 4.47 9.22 -1.78
N LEU A 22 4.83 10.08 -2.73
CA LEU A 22 4.83 11.54 -2.56
C LEU A 22 3.44 12.17 -2.78
N MET A 23 2.48 11.47 -3.38
CA MET A 23 1.17 12.06 -3.68
C MET A 23 0.41 12.59 -2.45
N PRO A 24 0.40 11.90 -1.28
CA PRO A 24 -0.26 12.42 -0.09
C PRO A 24 0.40 13.68 0.49
N PHE A 25 1.58 14.08 0.01
CA PHE A 25 2.22 15.34 0.43
C PHE A 25 1.33 16.56 0.17
N MET A 26 0.59 16.57 -0.95
CA MET A 26 -0.35 17.64 -1.25
C MET A 26 -1.50 17.70 -0.23
N MET A 27 -1.91 16.56 0.33
CA MET A 27 -2.90 16.51 1.41
C MET A 27 -2.34 17.12 2.71
N VAL A 28 -1.07 16.86 3.04
CA VAL A 28 -0.43 17.49 4.20
C VAL A 28 -0.36 19.01 4.05
N LEU A 29 -0.05 19.49 2.84
CA LEU A 29 -0.08 20.93 2.55
C LEU A 29 -1.48 21.52 2.70
N ASP A 30 -2.53 20.79 2.29
CA ASP A 30 -3.93 21.19 2.52
C ASP A 30 -4.25 21.30 4.01
N TRP A 31 -3.88 20.28 4.82
CA TRP A 31 -4.08 20.32 6.27
C TRP A 31 -3.36 21.49 6.92
N ARG A 32 -2.13 21.78 6.49
CA ARG A 32 -1.38 22.95 6.94
C ARG A 32 -2.11 24.25 6.62
N ARG A 33 -2.65 24.39 5.41
CA ARG A 33 -3.41 25.60 5.00
C ARG A 33 -4.70 25.75 5.79
N ARG A 34 -5.42 24.64 6.03
CA ARG A 34 -6.70 24.62 6.75
C ARG A 34 -6.54 24.65 8.27
N GLY A 35 -5.36 24.32 8.78
CA GLY A 35 -5.10 24.14 10.21
C GLY A 35 -5.73 22.87 10.81
N THR A 36 -6.27 21.97 10.00
CA THR A 36 -6.97 20.76 10.45
C THR A 36 -6.97 19.66 9.38
N ALA A 37 -6.94 18.41 9.82
CA ALA A 37 -7.15 17.21 8.99
C ALA A 37 -8.61 16.70 9.06
N ASP A 38 -9.55 17.55 9.48
CA ASP A 38 -10.97 17.18 9.52
C ASP A 38 -11.51 16.77 8.14
N GLY A 39 -12.35 15.74 8.13
CA GLY A 39 -12.85 15.08 6.92
C GLY A 39 -11.91 14.02 6.31
N PHE A 40 -10.70 13.82 6.86
CA PHE A 40 -9.78 12.77 6.43
C PHE A 40 -9.73 11.60 7.43
N SER A 41 -9.41 10.42 6.91
CA SER A 41 -9.27 9.19 7.69
C SER A 41 -7.81 8.75 7.77
N SER A 42 -7.34 8.40 8.97
CA SER A 42 -5.99 7.83 9.16
C SER A 42 -5.83 6.43 8.57
N VAL A 43 -6.94 5.74 8.25
CA VAL A 43 -6.94 4.42 7.61
C VAL A 43 -6.16 4.42 6.29
N ASN A 44 -6.19 5.56 5.57
CA ASN A 44 -5.46 5.76 4.30
C ASN A 44 -3.94 5.75 4.45
N PHE A 45 -3.41 5.79 5.69
CA PHE A 45 -1.98 5.68 5.98
C PHE A 45 -1.65 4.40 6.76
N VAL A 46 -2.56 3.97 7.65
CA VAL A 46 -2.34 2.78 8.48
C VAL A 46 -2.45 1.47 7.69
N LEU A 47 -3.41 1.34 6.75
CA LEU A 47 -3.51 0.11 5.94
C LEU A 47 -2.33 -0.05 4.97
N PRO A 48 -1.88 1.00 4.24
CA PRO A 48 -0.65 0.90 3.46
C PRO A 48 0.59 0.57 4.30
N MET A 49 0.64 0.99 5.58
CA MET A 49 1.70 0.59 6.52
C MET A 49 1.71 -0.92 6.78
N LEU A 50 0.55 -1.55 6.96
CA LEU A 50 0.45 -3.02 7.09
C LEU A 50 0.97 -3.72 5.84
N MET A 51 0.49 -3.29 4.66
CA MET A 51 0.86 -3.88 3.37
C MET A 51 2.37 -3.73 3.10
N THR A 52 2.93 -2.53 3.26
CA THR A 52 4.36 -2.29 3.00
C THR A 52 5.26 -3.00 4.00
N SER A 53 4.80 -3.21 5.25
CA SER A 53 5.53 -4.02 6.25
C SER A 53 5.62 -5.49 5.83
N CYS A 54 4.53 -6.03 5.26
CA CYS A 54 4.49 -7.39 4.73
C CYS A 54 5.45 -7.54 3.53
N TRP A 55 5.41 -6.61 2.57
CA TRP A 55 6.32 -6.61 1.43
C TRP A 55 7.79 -6.43 1.83
N LEU A 56 8.08 -5.57 2.81
CA LEU A 56 9.44 -5.41 3.34
C LEU A 56 9.97 -6.71 3.94
N ARG A 57 9.15 -7.41 4.76
CA ARG A 57 9.53 -8.70 5.34
C ARG A 57 9.81 -9.74 4.25
N HIS A 58 8.95 -9.81 3.24
CA HIS A 58 9.16 -10.68 2.08
C HIS A 58 10.46 -10.35 1.32
N GLY A 59 10.76 -9.05 1.13
CA GLY A 59 12.01 -8.61 0.51
C GLY A 59 13.26 -9.09 1.26
N TYR A 60 13.25 -9.00 2.60
CA TYR A 60 14.34 -9.56 3.42
C TYR A 60 14.47 -11.08 3.31
N MET A 61 13.35 -11.81 3.27
CA MET A 61 13.35 -13.27 3.14
C MET A 61 13.86 -13.76 1.77
N THR A 62 13.67 -12.95 0.73
CA THR A 62 14.05 -13.29 -0.65
C THR A 62 15.35 -12.60 -1.12
N ASN A 63 15.99 -11.80 -0.27
CA ASN A 63 17.13 -10.94 -0.61
C ASN A 63 16.85 -10.00 -1.80
N ASP A 64 15.61 -9.57 -1.98
CA ASP A 64 15.21 -8.63 -3.03
C ASP A 64 15.47 -7.18 -2.57
N ASN A 65 16.67 -6.66 -2.91
CA ASN A 65 17.09 -5.31 -2.57
C ASN A 65 16.16 -4.22 -3.12
N THR A 66 15.47 -4.47 -4.24
CA THR A 66 14.53 -3.51 -4.83
C THR A 66 13.31 -3.36 -3.92
N ASN A 67 12.74 -4.50 -3.54
CA ASN A 67 11.59 -4.57 -2.64
C ASN A 67 11.91 -4.01 -1.25
N ILE A 68 13.09 -4.34 -0.71
CA ILE A 68 13.59 -3.78 0.55
C ILE A 68 13.69 -2.25 0.47
N THR A 69 14.34 -1.72 -0.57
CA THR A 69 14.58 -0.28 -0.70
C THR A 69 13.28 0.50 -0.81
N ILE A 70 12.38 0.08 -1.71
CA ILE A 70 11.11 0.77 -1.95
C ILE A 70 10.23 0.75 -0.71
N ASN A 71 10.06 -0.41 -0.05
CA ASN A 71 9.18 -0.50 1.11
C ASN A 71 9.78 0.17 2.36
N THR A 72 11.11 0.20 2.51
CA THR A 72 11.75 0.99 3.59
C THR A 72 11.48 2.48 3.42
N ILE A 73 11.61 3.00 2.20
CA ILE A 73 11.29 4.41 1.89
C ILE A 73 9.80 4.68 2.13
N ASN A 74 8.91 3.79 1.69
CA ASN A 74 7.48 3.92 1.90
C ASN A 74 7.10 3.98 3.38
N ILE A 75 7.68 3.12 4.22
CA ILE A 75 7.48 3.17 5.67
C ILE A 75 7.89 4.53 6.23
N GLY A 76 9.04 5.07 5.83
CA GLY A 76 9.48 6.40 6.26
C GLY A 76 8.46 7.50 5.95
N PHE A 77 7.94 7.51 4.73
CA PHE A 77 6.91 8.47 4.32
C PHE A 77 5.57 8.26 5.02
N PHE A 78 5.12 7.01 5.19
CA PHE A 78 3.88 6.76 5.92
C PHE A 78 3.97 7.13 7.39
N ILE A 79 5.12 6.91 8.04
CA ILE A 79 5.37 7.44 9.39
C ILE A 79 5.25 8.96 9.39
N PHE A 80 5.89 9.65 8.44
CA PHE A 80 5.76 11.10 8.29
C PHE A 80 4.30 11.56 8.12
N TYR A 81 3.52 10.90 7.25
CA TYR A 81 2.11 11.24 7.04
C TYR A 81 1.24 10.96 8.26
N ILE A 82 1.50 9.86 8.98
CA ILE A 82 0.83 9.54 10.23
C ILE A 82 1.14 10.59 11.29
N LEU A 83 2.38 11.06 11.40
CA LEU A 83 2.76 12.14 12.33
C LEU A 83 2.08 13.46 11.96
N CYS A 84 2.03 13.81 10.68
CA CYS A 84 1.31 14.99 10.20
C CYS A 84 -0.18 14.89 10.53
N PHE A 85 -0.81 13.75 10.24
CA PHE A 85 -2.22 13.52 10.59
C PHE A 85 -2.41 13.60 12.10
N ALA A 86 -1.48 13.03 12.88
CA ALA A 86 -1.56 13.05 14.33
C ALA A 86 -1.56 14.47 14.91
N TYR A 87 -0.81 15.38 14.27
CA TYR A 87 -0.73 16.80 14.63
C TYR A 87 -1.99 17.58 14.23
N TYR A 88 -2.49 17.38 13.01
CA TYR A 88 -3.62 18.15 12.47
C TYR A 88 -5.00 17.55 12.79
N GLN A 89 -5.09 16.33 13.34
CA GLN A 89 -6.38 15.73 13.68
C GLN A 89 -7.09 16.58 14.76
N PRO A 90 -8.40 16.86 14.61
CA PRO A 90 -9.14 17.61 15.60
C PRO A 90 -9.23 16.86 16.94
N LYS A 91 -9.00 17.57 18.06
CA LYS A 91 -9.18 17.02 19.42
C LYS A 91 -10.65 16.70 19.66
N ARG A 92 -10.96 15.48 20.11
CA ARG A 92 -12.35 15.04 20.27
C ARG A 92 -12.95 15.57 21.56
N ILE A 93 -14.15 16.15 21.43
CA ILE A 93 -15.01 16.56 22.56
C ILE A 93 -16.20 15.59 22.73
N ASN A 94 -16.65 14.88 21.67
CA ASN A 94 -17.83 13.98 21.72
C ASN A 94 -17.62 12.63 21.03
N PHE A 95 -18.27 11.57 21.54
CA PHE A 95 -18.28 10.20 20.99
C PHE A 95 -19.34 10.06 19.89
N ASP A 96 -18.92 9.62 18.69
CA ASP A 96 -19.78 9.29 17.55
C ASP A 96 -19.47 7.85 17.08
N PRO A 97 -20.43 6.90 17.20
CA PRO A 97 -20.25 5.51 16.79
C PRO A 97 -19.98 5.33 15.29
N GLN A 98 -20.53 6.20 14.43
CA GLN A 98 -20.47 6.03 12.97
C GLN A 98 -19.09 6.38 12.41
N THR A 99 -18.37 7.29 13.06
CA THR A 99 -17.00 7.67 12.71
C THR A 99 -15.94 7.08 13.64
N PHE A 100 -16.33 6.12 14.49
CA PHE A 100 -15.49 5.50 15.51
C PHE A 100 -14.19 4.96 14.89
N PHE A 101 -14.27 3.95 14.01
CA PHE A 101 -13.08 3.32 13.43
C PHE A 101 -12.23 4.24 12.56
N GLN A 102 -12.80 5.28 11.94
CA GLN A 102 -12.09 6.16 11.00
C GLN A 102 -11.18 7.19 11.70
N LYS A 103 -11.47 7.52 12.96
CA LYS A 103 -10.88 8.67 13.64
C LYS A 103 -10.03 8.30 14.88
N TYR A 104 -9.83 7.01 15.21
CA TYR A 104 -9.00 6.57 16.35
C TYR A 104 -7.62 6.12 15.86
N LEU A 105 -6.74 7.07 15.59
CA LEU A 105 -5.39 6.80 15.13
C LEU A 105 -4.66 5.81 16.05
N TYR A 106 -4.66 6.02 17.37
CA TYR A 106 -3.98 5.14 18.31
C TYR A 106 -4.49 3.69 18.29
N GLY A 107 -5.82 3.51 18.21
CA GLY A 107 -6.44 2.19 18.11
C GLY A 107 -6.08 1.49 16.79
N GLN A 108 -6.09 2.23 15.68
CA GLN A 108 -5.66 1.72 14.38
C GLN A 108 -4.18 1.33 14.38
N LEU A 109 -3.31 2.16 14.97
CA LEU A 109 -1.88 1.88 15.09
C LEU A 109 -1.62 0.64 15.95
N LEU A 110 -2.32 0.50 17.09
CA LEU A 110 -2.22 -0.67 17.95
C LEU A 110 -2.68 -1.94 17.21
N ALA A 111 -3.83 -1.87 16.51
CA ALA A 111 -4.35 -2.97 15.71
C ALA A 111 -3.39 -3.34 14.57
N CYS A 112 -2.82 -2.35 13.88
CA CYS A 112 -1.83 -2.57 12.83
C CYS A 112 -0.56 -3.21 13.37
N ALA A 113 -0.03 -2.72 14.49
CA ALA A 113 1.16 -3.29 15.12
C ALA A 113 0.91 -4.73 15.60
N ALA A 114 -0.26 -4.99 16.18
CA ALA A 114 -0.67 -6.34 16.57
C ALA A 114 -0.79 -7.26 15.35
N ALA A 115 -1.41 -6.80 14.26
CA ALA A 115 -1.54 -7.56 13.02
C ALA A 115 -0.17 -7.91 12.42
N VAL A 116 0.72 -6.92 12.26
CA VAL A 116 2.09 -7.15 11.77
C VAL A 116 2.82 -8.16 12.64
N LYS A 117 2.76 -8.00 13.98
CA LYS A 117 3.40 -8.93 14.91
C LYS A 117 2.86 -10.35 14.78
N LEU A 118 1.53 -10.53 14.73
CA LEU A 118 0.90 -11.84 14.61
C LEU A 118 1.22 -12.50 13.26
N ILE A 119 1.21 -11.74 12.17
CA ILE A 119 1.62 -12.21 10.85
C ILE A 119 3.07 -12.70 10.89
N PHE A 120 3.99 -11.90 11.43
CA PHE A 120 5.40 -12.27 11.49
C PHE A 120 5.62 -13.50 12.37
N MET A 121 4.95 -13.57 13.53
CA MET A 121 4.99 -14.76 14.39
C MET A 121 4.47 -16.01 13.67
N TYR A 122 3.39 -15.89 12.90
CA TYR A 122 2.83 -16.99 12.11
C TYR A 122 3.81 -17.47 11.03
N VAL A 123 4.44 -16.54 10.30
CA VAL A 123 5.42 -16.85 9.26
C VAL A 123 6.69 -17.46 9.85
N ASP A 124 7.17 -16.94 10.99
CA ASP A 124 8.38 -17.43 11.66
C ASP A 124 8.19 -18.82 12.29
N ALA A 125 6.94 -19.25 12.48
CA ALA A 125 6.60 -20.61 12.89
C ALA A 125 6.57 -21.62 11.73
N GLN A 126 6.71 -21.16 10.47
CA GLN A 126 6.74 -22.03 9.29
C GLN A 126 8.16 -22.54 9.02
N ASN A 127 8.28 -23.61 8.24
CA ASN A 127 9.58 -24.10 7.80
C ASN A 127 10.27 -23.07 6.90
N SER A 128 11.60 -22.97 7.00
CA SER A 128 12.38 -21.92 6.33
C SER A 128 12.31 -21.96 4.80
N ASP A 129 12.00 -23.12 4.23
CA ASP A 129 11.83 -23.34 2.79
C ASP A 129 10.51 -22.77 2.24
N VAL A 130 9.44 -22.73 3.05
CA VAL A 130 8.11 -22.24 2.65
C VAL A 130 7.74 -20.87 3.23
N ALA A 131 8.46 -20.40 4.25
CA ALA A 131 8.18 -19.12 4.90
C ALA A 131 8.21 -17.90 3.94
N PRO A 132 9.16 -17.78 2.99
CA PRO A 132 9.14 -16.69 2.00
C PRO A 132 7.86 -16.70 1.15
N ASP A 133 7.44 -17.88 0.69
CA ASP A 133 6.26 -18.09 -0.15
C ASP A 133 4.96 -17.72 0.56
N ILE A 134 4.86 -18.09 1.85
CA ILE A 134 3.73 -17.72 2.71
C ILE A 134 3.70 -16.21 2.93
N MET A 135 4.85 -15.59 3.22
CA MET A 135 4.94 -14.13 3.42
C MET A 135 4.60 -13.37 2.13
N GLY A 136 5.04 -13.85 0.97
CA GLY A 136 4.70 -13.27 -0.33
C GLY A 136 3.20 -13.33 -0.61
N SER A 137 2.56 -14.46 -0.29
CA SER A 137 1.10 -14.63 -0.42
C SER A 137 0.32 -13.68 0.49
N ILE A 138 0.75 -13.52 1.75
CA ILE A 138 0.13 -12.58 2.69
C ILE A 138 0.33 -11.13 2.21
N ALA A 139 1.52 -10.77 1.74
CA ALA A 139 1.79 -9.44 1.22
C ALA A 139 0.89 -9.11 0.03
N ALA A 140 0.76 -10.03 -0.94
CA ALA A 140 -0.17 -9.90 -2.06
C ALA A 140 -1.62 -9.78 -1.60
N ALA A 141 -2.08 -10.62 -0.66
CA ALA A 141 -3.43 -10.55 -0.12
C ALA A 141 -3.74 -9.20 0.55
N THR A 142 -2.80 -8.65 1.33
CA THR A 142 -2.96 -7.32 1.94
C THR A 142 -3.03 -6.20 0.89
N GLN A 143 -2.29 -6.33 -0.21
CA GLN A 143 -2.33 -5.38 -1.33
C GLN A 143 -3.67 -5.44 -2.07
N ILE A 144 -4.17 -6.64 -2.36
CA ILE A 144 -5.49 -6.85 -2.99
C ILE A 144 -6.60 -6.30 -2.10
N ALA A 145 -6.56 -6.58 -0.79
CA ALA A 145 -7.53 -6.02 0.16
C ALA A 145 -7.52 -4.48 0.16
N GLY A 146 -6.35 -3.87 -0.04
CA GLY A 146 -6.21 -2.42 -0.21
C GLY A 146 -6.95 -1.84 -1.43
N LEU A 147 -7.25 -2.64 -2.45
CA LEU A 147 -8.00 -2.22 -3.64
C LEU A 147 -9.50 -2.06 -3.38
N ALA A 148 -10.03 -2.56 -2.27
CA ALA A 148 -11.46 -2.48 -1.94
C ALA A 148 -11.99 -1.04 -1.95
N GLY A 149 -11.17 -0.07 -1.51
CA GLY A 149 -11.51 1.35 -1.60
C GLY A 149 -11.69 1.84 -3.04
N GLY A 150 -10.85 1.37 -3.97
CA GLY A 150 -10.98 1.68 -5.39
C GLY A 150 -12.28 1.13 -6.00
N VAL A 151 -12.69 -0.09 -5.61
CA VAL A 151 -13.97 -0.67 -6.05
C VAL A 151 -15.16 0.16 -5.56
N TYR A 152 -15.10 0.66 -4.31
CA TYR A 152 -16.12 1.56 -3.78
C TYR A 152 -16.21 2.86 -4.58
N GLU A 153 -15.09 3.48 -4.93
CA GLU A 153 -15.08 4.71 -5.73
C GLU A 153 -15.61 4.49 -7.16
N ILE A 154 -15.33 3.34 -7.78
CA ILE A 154 -15.92 2.97 -9.08
C ILE A 154 -17.44 2.84 -8.96
N LYS A 155 -17.93 2.14 -7.93
CA LYS A 155 -19.37 2.01 -7.67
C LYS A 155 -20.02 3.38 -7.47
N ARG A 156 -19.35 4.27 -6.74
CA ARG A 156 -19.80 5.65 -6.53
C ARG A 156 -19.87 6.41 -7.86
N ALA A 157 -18.89 6.21 -8.75
CA ALA A 157 -18.83 6.92 -10.05
C ALA A 157 -19.98 6.52 -10.95
N ILE A 158 -20.30 5.23 -10.99
CA ILE A 158 -21.47 4.70 -11.68
C ILE A 158 -22.75 5.29 -11.08
N SER A 159 -22.84 5.37 -9.75
CA SER A 159 -24.03 5.90 -9.06
C SER A 159 -24.25 7.40 -9.28
N PHE A 160 -23.19 8.20 -9.39
CA PHE A 160 -23.30 9.64 -9.63
C PHE A 160 -23.40 9.98 -11.12
N GLY A 161 -23.00 9.08 -12.02
CA GLY A 161 -23.02 9.32 -13.46
C GLY A 161 -21.92 10.25 -13.97
N HIS A 162 -20.94 10.59 -13.14
CA HIS A 162 -19.76 11.38 -13.50
C HIS A 162 -18.52 10.96 -12.70
N THR A 163 -17.33 11.25 -13.25
CA THR A 163 -16.02 10.83 -12.72
C THR A 163 -15.18 11.99 -12.19
N GLU A 164 -15.78 13.13 -11.87
CA GLU A 164 -15.07 14.36 -11.47
C GLU A 164 -14.11 14.20 -10.29
N TYR A 165 -14.36 13.21 -9.41
CA TYR A 165 -13.54 12.88 -8.25
C TYR A 165 -12.56 11.71 -8.49
N LEU A 166 -12.53 11.17 -9.72
CA LEU A 166 -11.59 10.15 -10.18
C LEU A 166 -10.66 10.76 -11.25
N PRO A 167 -9.53 11.37 -10.86
CA PRO A 167 -8.63 11.98 -11.83
C PRO A 167 -8.08 10.94 -12.81
N ALA A 168 -8.39 11.08 -14.10
CA ALA A 168 -8.00 10.09 -15.12
C ALA A 168 -6.48 9.86 -15.16
N LEU A 169 -5.68 10.93 -15.00
CA LEU A 169 -4.23 10.85 -14.98
C LEU A 169 -3.72 9.92 -13.86
N PHE A 170 -4.33 9.98 -12.68
CA PHE A 170 -3.98 9.10 -11.57
C PHE A 170 -4.29 7.63 -11.89
N GLN A 171 -5.43 7.37 -12.52
CA GLN A 171 -5.82 6.00 -12.90
C GLN A 171 -4.86 5.39 -13.92
N PHE A 172 -4.46 6.15 -14.95
CA PHE A 172 -3.48 5.69 -15.93
C PHE A 172 -2.09 5.49 -15.31
N ALA A 173 -1.68 6.37 -14.40
CA ALA A 173 -0.41 6.25 -13.70
C ALA A 173 -0.39 4.98 -12.81
N MET A 174 -1.46 4.73 -12.05
CA MET A 174 -1.61 3.50 -11.24
C MET A 174 -1.61 2.24 -12.12
N PHE A 175 -2.32 2.26 -13.24
CA PHE A 175 -2.32 1.16 -14.20
C PHE A 175 -0.90 0.89 -14.73
N ALA A 176 -0.18 1.93 -15.14
CA ALA A 176 1.20 1.80 -15.58
C ALA A 176 2.12 1.25 -14.48
N LEU A 177 1.92 1.64 -13.21
CA LEU A 177 2.67 1.11 -12.07
C LEU A 177 2.45 -0.40 -11.92
N ILE A 178 1.18 -0.84 -11.96
CA ILE A 178 0.81 -2.26 -11.84
C ILE A 178 1.44 -3.09 -12.95
N VAL A 179 1.32 -2.65 -14.21
CA VAL A 179 1.91 -3.35 -15.36
C VAL A 179 3.43 -3.49 -15.23
N GLN A 180 4.11 -2.47 -14.72
CA GLN A 180 5.56 -2.53 -14.51
C GLN A 180 5.94 -3.50 -13.39
N TRP A 181 5.19 -3.53 -12.29
CA TRP A 181 5.41 -4.52 -11.23
C TRP A 181 5.13 -5.94 -11.70
N LEU A 182 4.06 -6.16 -12.49
CA LEU A 182 3.80 -7.45 -13.12
C LEU A 182 4.97 -7.89 -14.01
N ALA A 183 5.45 -7.00 -14.89
CA ALA A 183 6.61 -7.28 -15.73
C ALA A 183 7.86 -7.60 -14.90
N PHE A 184 8.11 -6.84 -13.82
CA PHE A 184 9.21 -7.10 -12.89
C PHE A 184 9.09 -8.49 -12.24
N GLY A 185 7.91 -8.87 -11.77
CA GLY A 185 7.65 -10.19 -11.21
C GLY A 185 7.94 -11.33 -12.20
N ILE A 186 7.47 -11.18 -13.45
CA ILE A 186 7.72 -12.16 -14.52
C ILE A 186 9.22 -12.27 -14.81
N LEU A 187 9.92 -11.15 -14.95
CA LEU A 187 11.33 -11.09 -15.32
C LEU A 187 12.27 -11.59 -14.21
N THR A 188 11.89 -11.42 -12.94
CA THR A 188 12.67 -11.86 -11.78
C THR A 188 12.33 -13.28 -11.33
N GLY A 189 11.31 -13.90 -11.93
CA GLY A 189 10.78 -15.19 -11.48
C GLY A 189 10.06 -15.12 -10.13
N ASN A 190 9.77 -13.92 -9.63
CA ASN A 190 9.04 -13.71 -8.38
C ASN A 190 7.54 -13.96 -8.61
N GLN A 191 7.13 -15.21 -8.37
CA GLN A 191 5.76 -15.65 -8.60
C GLN A 191 4.73 -14.94 -7.72
N TYR A 192 5.09 -14.30 -6.60
CA TYR A 192 4.11 -13.57 -5.78
C TYR A 192 3.80 -12.19 -6.34
N ILE A 193 4.79 -11.58 -7.00
CA ILE A 193 4.61 -10.36 -7.77
C ILE A 193 3.90 -10.67 -9.11
N ALA A 194 4.12 -11.85 -9.70
CA ALA A 194 3.62 -12.21 -11.03
C ALA A 194 2.31 -13.04 -11.09
N LYS A 195 2.14 -14.02 -10.20
CA LYS A 195 1.14 -15.10 -10.31
C LYS A 195 -0.23 -14.69 -9.78
N TYR A 196 -0.31 -13.73 -8.85
CA TYR A 196 -1.60 -13.22 -8.36
C TYR A 196 -2.35 -12.33 -9.37
N ASP A 197 -1.66 -11.79 -10.39
CA ASP A 197 -2.30 -11.14 -11.55
C ASP A 197 -2.79 -12.17 -12.60
N HIS A 198 -2.25 -13.39 -12.58
CA HIS A 198 -2.63 -14.49 -13.47
C HIS A 198 -3.79 -15.34 -12.92
N GLU A 199 -3.91 -15.49 -11.60
CA GLU A 199 -5.07 -16.14 -10.97
C GLU A 199 -6.34 -15.28 -11.04
N ALA A 200 -6.21 -13.94 -11.04
CA ALA A 200 -7.32 -13.04 -11.33
C ALA A 200 -7.96 -13.30 -12.71
N GLN A 201 -7.21 -13.83 -13.69
CA GLN A 201 -7.74 -14.20 -15.02
C GLN A 201 -8.44 -15.57 -15.04
N LEU A 202 -8.18 -16.45 -14.07
CA LEU A 202 -8.80 -17.77 -13.98
C LEU A 202 -10.15 -17.74 -13.23
N VAL A 203 -10.36 -16.74 -12.36
CA VAL A 203 -11.65 -16.52 -11.69
C VAL A 203 -12.74 -16.05 -12.67
N TRP A 204 -12.39 -15.52 -13.85
CA TRP A 204 -13.34 -15.14 -14.90
C TRP A 204 -13.63 -16.23 -15.95
N LYS A 205 -13.26 -17.50 -15.66
CA LYS A 205 -13.55 -18.64 -16.55
C LYS A 205 -14.74 -19.51 -16.14
N TYR A 206 -15.55 -19.08 -15.17
CA TYR A 206 -16.85 -19.70 -14.87
C TYR A 206 -17.93 -18.65 -14.63
#